data_AF-A0A1G1HVL1-F1
#
_entry.id   AF-A0A1G1HVL1-F1
#
_cell.length_a   1.000
_cell.length_b   1.000
_cell.length_c   1.000
_cell.angle_alpha   90.00
_cell.angle_beta   90.00
_cell.angle_gamma   90.00
#
_symmetry.space_group_name_H-M   'P 1'
#
loop_
_entity.id
_entity.type
_entity.pdbx_description
1 polymer ?
#
loop_
_entity_poly.entity_id
_entity_poly.type
_entity_poly.pdbx_seq_one_letter_code
_entity_poly.pdbx_strand_id
1 'polypeptide(L)'
;MNYIVFLDYVHRYYIPIILVEGIRSLPEGDRHCLVELGERLAKELPDAIFRTGNAEGSDEAFAEGIKKVDPARLQYILPYPKHRKMKIEESSYKIALSKMPCVAEERAVYHTRKASSEYIPMLEKRDKIPILHSKSRYILRDTIKVIGATESGLEPATIGIFYGNTENPMKGGTGHTIRVCKQQGIPVILKKEWMNW
;
A
#
# COMPACT_ATOMS: atom_id res chain seq x y z
N MET A 1 -4.72 11.18 -13.98
CA MET A 1 -3.31 11.42 -14.30
C MET A 1 -2.92 10.51 -15.45
N ASN A 2 -2.48 11.09 -16.58
CA ASN A 2 -1.93 10.29 -17.68
C ASN A 2 -0.49 9.85 -17.35
N TYR A 3 0.07 8.94 -18.15
CA TYR A 3 1.35 8.33 -17.86
C TYR A 3 2.52 9.34 -17.82
N ILE A 4 2.55 10.29 -18.75
CA ILE A 4 3.61 11.31 -18.83
C ILE A 4 3.61 12.20 -17.58
N VAL A 5 2.44 12.68 -17.16
CA VAL A 5 2.31 13.50 -15.95
C VAL A 5 2.68 12.70 -14.69
N PHE A 6 2.41 11.40 -14.68
CA PHE A 6 2.86 10.51 -13.62
C PHE A 6 4.39 10.43 -13.55
N LEU A 7 5.06 10.18 -14.68
CA LEU A 7 6.53 10.13 -14.74
C LEU A 7 7.15 11.46 -14.31
N ASP A 8 6.64 12.58 -14.84
CA ASP A 8 7.10 13.93 -14.48
C ASP A 8 6.93 14.26 -12.99
N TYR A 9 5.91 13.70 -12.35
CA TYR A 9 5.71 13.85 -10.91
C TYR A 9 6.72 13.01 -10.12
N VAL A 10 6.90 11.75 -10.51
CA VAL A 10 7.77 10.78 -9.81
C VAL A 10 9.24 11.17 -9.91
N HIS A 11 9.71 11.63 -11.07
CA HIS A 11 11.11 12.04 -11.29
C HIS A 11 11.55 13.27 -10.48
N ARG A 12 10.64 13.95 -9.79
CA ARG A 12 10.98 15.05 -8.86
C ARG A 12 11.56 14.56 -7.54
N TYR A 13 11.44 13.25 -7.28
CA TYR A 13 11.87 12.62 -6.03
C TYR A 13 13.09 11.74 -6.30
N TYR A 14 14.10 11.83 -5.43
CA TYR A 14 15.33 11.04 -5.55
C TYR A 14 15.07 9.54 -5.40
N ILE A 15 14.24 9.16 -4.41
CA ILE A 15 13.78 7.77 -4.20
C ILE A 15 12.26 7.83 -4.04
N PRO A 16 11.49 7.71 -5.14
CA PRO A 16 10.05 7.75 -5.05
C PRO A 16 9.50 6.45 -4.44
N ILE A 17 8.56 6.59 -3.49
CA ILE A 17 7.87 5.46 -2.87
C ILE A 17 6.47 5.37 -3.46
N ILE A 18 6.22 4.31 -4.21
CA ILE A 18 4.99 4.08 -4.96
C ILE A 18 4.18 3.00 -4.24
N LEU A 19 2.97 3.35 -3.77
CA LEU A 19 2.04 2.33 -3.27
C LEU A 19 1.49 1.54 -4.46
N VAL A 20 1.52 0.22 -4.36
CA VAL A 20 0.88 -0.70 -5.30
C VAL A 20 -0.08 -1.60 -4.54
N GLU A 21 -1.37 -1.30 -4.69
CA GLU A 21 -2.41 -1.89 -3.85
C GLU A 21 -3.69 -2.16 -4.63
N GLY A 22 -4.54 -3.05 -4.10
CA GLY A 22 -5.89 -3.16 -4.62
C GLY A 22 -6.77 -4.16 -3.90
N ILE A 23 -7.76 -4.67 -4.63
CA ILE A 23 -8.72 -5.64 -4.12
C ILE A 23 -8.14 -7.05 -4.08
N ARG A 24 -8.66 -7.87 -3.16
CA ARG A 24 -8.31 -9.29 -3.04
C ARG A 24 -8.93 -10.17 -4.12
N SER A 25 -10.18 -9.89 -4.47
CA SER A 25 -10.91 -10.61 -5.52
C SER A 25 -10.59 -10.01 -6.89
N LEU A 26 -9.33 -10.13 -7.31
CA LEU A 26 -8.87 -9.66 -8.61
C LEU A 26 -9.47 -10.56 -9.72
N PRO A 27 -10.16 -9.99 -10.72
CA PRO A 27 -10.60 -10.76 -11.89
C PRO A 27 -9.40 -11.38 -12.61
N GLU A 28 -9.50 -12.66 -12.96
CA GLU A 28 -8.42 -13.39 -13.62
C GLU A 28 -7.94 -12.70 -14.91
N GLY A 29 -8.91 -12.22 -15.71
CA GLY A 29 -8.63 -11.48 -16.94
C GLY A 29 -7.82 -10.21 -16.74
N ASP A 30 -7.85 -9.58 -15.57
CA ASP A 30 -7.12 -8.33 -15.33
C ASP A 30 -5.73 -8.58 -14.73
N ARG A 31 -5.43 -9.81 -14.27
CA ARG A 31 -4.17 -10.10 -13.57
C ARG A 31 -2.94 -9.72 -14.38
N HIS A 32 -2.92 -10.09 -15.66
CA HIS A 32 -1.79 -9.83 -16.55
C HIS A 32 -1.49 -8.32 -16.65
N CYS A 33 -2.52 -7.47 -16.71
CA CYS A 33 -2.34 -6.01 -16.77
C CYS A 33 -1.59 -5.46 -15.54
N LEU A 34 -1.88 -5.96 -14.34
CA LEU A 34 -1.18 -5.52 -13.12
C LEU A 34 0.28 -6.01 -13.09
N VAL A 35 0.51 -7.24 -13.58
CA VAL A 35 1.86 -7.81 -13.69
C VAL A 35 2.68 -7.00 -14.69
N GLU A 36 2.14 -6.73 -15.88
CA GLU A 36 2.80 -5.92 -16.91
C GLU A 36 3.06 -4.50 -16.44
N LEU A 37 2.09 -3.86 -15.78
CA LEU A 37 2.30 -2.52 -15.23
C LEU A 37 3.38 -2.53 -14.14
N GLY A 38 3.36 -3.50 -13.22
CA GLY A 38 4.39 -3.64 -12.18
C GLY A 38 5.79 -3.80 -12.78
N GLU A 39 5.93 -4.65 -13.80
CA GLU A 39 7.19 -4.87 -14.51
C GLU A 39 7.66 -3.62 -15.27
N ARG A 40 6.74 -2.94 -15.97
CA ARG A 40 7.03 -1.70 -16.70
C ARG A 40 7.51 -0.59 -15.78
N LEU A 41 6.78 -0.33 -14.70
CA LEU A 41 7.17 0.68 -13.70
C LEU A 41 8.55 0.38 -13.12
N ALA A 42 8.82 -0.89 -12.81
CA ALA A 42 10.11 -1.30 -12.28
C ALA A 42 11.24 -1.16 -13.31
N LYS A 43 10.99 -1.26 -14.62
CA LYS A 43 12.01 -1.01 -15.65
C LYS A 43 12.25 0.49 -15.88
N GLU A 44 11.20 1.28 -15.92
CA GLU A 44 11.27 2.71 -16.25
C GLU A 44 11.67 3.59 -15.06
N LEU A 45 11.47 3.11 -13.82
CA LEU A 45 11.78 3.85 -12.59
C LEU A 45 12.82 3.07 -11.75
N PRO A 46 14.12 3.12 -12.12
CA PRO A 46 15.16 2.30 -11.47
C PRO A 46 15.28 2.57 -9.96
N ASP A 47 15.13 3.83 -9.54
CA ASP A 47 15.30 4.26 -8.15
C ASP A 47 14.02 4.13 -7.30
N ALA A 48 12.90 3.70 -7.88
CA ALA A 48 11.63 3.62 -7.16
C ALA A 48 11.58 2.44 -6.20
N ILE A 49 10.94 2.66 -5.04
CA ILE A 49 10.55 1.63 -4.10
C ILE A 49 9.04 1.40 -4.19
N PHE A 50 8.64 0.14 -4.29
CA PHE A 50 7.24 -0.26 -4.42
C PHE A 50 6.73 -0.83 -3.10
N ARG A 51 5.77 -0.14 -2.49
CA ARG A 51 5.25 -0.49 -1.16
C ARG A 51 3.88 -1.14 -1.26
N THR A 52 3.70 -2.24 -0.54
CA THR A 52 2.48 -3.04 -0.61
C THR A 52 2.12 -3.71 0.70
N GLY A 53 0.87 -4.18 0.78
CA GLY A 53 0.34 -4.90 1.92
C GLY A 53 0.59 -6.40 1.91
N ASN A 54 1.15 -6.94 0.82
CA ASN A 54 1.24 -8.39 0.59
C ASN A 54 -0.13 -9.11 0.62
N ALA A 55 -1.22 -8.42 0.26
CA ALA A 55 -2.52 -9.07 0.16
C ALA A 55 -2.57 -10.01 -1.06
N GLU A 56 -3.52 -10.95 -1.06
CA GLU A 56 -3.85 -11.71 -2.29
C GLU A 56 -4.50 -10.79 -3.32
N GLY A 57 -4.53 -11.23 -4.57
CA GLY A 57 -5.14 -10.49 -5.68
C GLY A 57 -4.21 -9.41 -6.22
N SER A 58 -4.63 -8.15 -6.10
CA SER A 58 -3.98 -7.01 -6.79
C SER A 58 -2.54 -6.76 -6.31
N ASP A 59 -2.32 -6.72 -4.99
CA ASP A 59 -1.00 -6.56 -4.38
C ASP A 59 -0.01 -7.64 -4.89
N GLU A 60 -0.45 -8.89 -4.94
CA GLU A 60 0.36 -10.02 -5.42
C GLU A 60 0.63 -9.93 -6.93
N ALA A 61 -0.31 -9.42 -7.73
CA ALA A 61 -0.12 -9.22 -9.17
C ALA A 61 0.93 -8.14 -9.46
N PHE A 62 0.82 -6.98 -8.82
CA PHE A 62 1.83 -5.92 -8.95
C PHE A 62 3.21 -6.40 -8.50
N ALA A 63 3.27 -7.04 -7.32
CA ALA A 63 4.52 -7.56 -6.79
C ALA A 63 5.16 -8.60 -7.72
N GLU A 64 4.39 -9.45 -8.39
CA GLU A 64 4.93 -10.39 -9.38
C GLU A 64 5.69 -9.66 -10.50
N GLY A 65 5.09 -8.62 -11.09
CA GLY A 65 5.75 -7.83 -12.14
C GLY A 65 7.05 -7.18 -11.68
N ILE A 66 7.03 -6.57 -10.50
CA ILE A 66 8.20 -5.90 -9.92
C ILE A 66 9.33 -6.90 -9.64
N LYS A 67 9.00 -8.09 -9.10
CA LYS A 67 9.97 -9.16 -8.82
C LYS A 67 10.67 -9.69 -10.06
N LYS A 68 10.06 -9.61 -11.25
CA LYS A 68 10.72 -10.00 -12.51
C LYS A 68 11.89 -9.10 -12.85
N VAL A 69 11.89 -7.86 -12.33
CA VAL A 69 12.96 -6.88 -12.57
C VAL A 69 13.93 -6.85 -11.40
N ASP A 70 13.42 -6.55 -10.19
CA ASP A 70 14.22 -6.60 -8.98
C ASP A 70 13.34 -6.71 -7.71
N PRO A 71 13.36 -7.86 -7.01
CA PRO A 71 12.60 -8.06 -5.78
C PRO A 71 13.06 -7.18 -4.60
N ALA A 72 14.28 -6.65 -4.60
CA ALA A 72 14.79 -5.81 -3.51
C ALA A 72 14.07 -4.46 -3.41
N ARG A 73 13.44 -4.02 -4.51
CA ARG A 73 12.63 -2.78 -4.56
C ARG A 73 11.23 -2.93 -3.99
N LEU A 74 10.84 -4.11 -3.51
CA LEU A 74 9.58 -4.31 -2.81
C LEU A 74 9.73 -4.04 -1.30
N GLN A 75 8.79 -3.23 -0.79
CA GLN A 75 8.67 -2.88 0.61
C GLN A 75 7.35 -3.37 1.18
N TYR A 76 7.41 -4.41 2.00
CA TYR A 76 6.24 -5.03 2.61
C TYR A 76 5.95 -4.48 4.00
N ILE A 77 4.77 -3.88 4.17
CA ILE A 77 4.27 -3.50 5.50
C ILE A 77 3.24 -4.53 5.94
N LEU A 78 3.55 -5.26 7.01
CA LEU A 78 2.79 -6.44 7.43
C LEU A 78 1.98 -6.16 8.70
N PRO A 79 0.75 -6.69 8.81
CA PRO A 79 0.01 -6.63 10.07
C PRO A 79 0.71 -7.46 11.17
N TYR A 80 1.37 -8.56 10.79
CA TYR A 80 2.07 -9.51 11.68
C TYR A 80 3.37 -10.02 11.07
N PRO A 81 4.39 -10.39 11.87
CA PRO A 81 5.69 -10.86 11.38
C PRO A 81 5.63 -12.09 10.46
N LYS A 82 4.69 -13.01 10.68
CA LYS A 82 4.55 -14.24 9.88
C LYS A 82 3.55 -14.11 8.73
N HIS A 83 2.98 -12.92 8.50
CA HIS A 83 1.91 -12.73 7.51
C HIS A 83 2.40 -13.00 6.10
N ARG A 84 1.96 -14.14 5.52
CA ARG A 84 2.32 -14.60 4.16
C ARG A 84 3.83 -14.52 3.88
N LYS A 85 4.66 -14.81 4.88
CA LYS A 85 6.12 -14.69 4.79
C LYS A 85 6.72 -15.52 3.64
N MET A 86 6.16 -16.69 3.36
CA MET A 86 6.61 -17.58 2.27
C MET A 86 6.43 -17.00 0.86
N LYS A 87 5.70 -15.88 0.73
CA LYS A 87 5.46 -15.18 -0.55
C LYS A 87 6.36 -13.95 -0.74
N ILE A 88 7.25 -13.71 0.22
CA ILE A 88 8.17 -12.57 0.25
C ILE A 88 9.58 -13.11 0.01
N GLU A 89 10.25 -12.59 -1.02
CA GLU A 89 11.65 -12.91 -1.29
C GLU A 89 12.55 -12.38 -0.18
N GLU A 90 13.68 -13.05 0.09
CA GLU A 90 14.55 -12.65 1.20
C GLU A 90 15.19 -11.28 0.98
N SER A 91 15.44 -10.90 -0.27
CA SER A 91 15.98 -9.59 -0.66
C SER A 91 15.00 -8.44 -0.47
N SER A 92 13.69 -8.71 -0.40
CA SER A 92 12.68 -7.66 -0.20
C SER A 92 12.65 -7.16 1.24
N TYR A 93 12.48 -5.85 1.41
CA TYR A 93 12.27 -5.26 2.72
C TYR A 93 10.92 -5.69 3.32
N LYS A 94 10.91 -6.03 4.61
CA LYS A 94 9.69 -6.41 5.34
C LYS A 94 9.72 -5.90 6.77
N ILE A 95 8.65 -5.20 7.18
CA ILE A 95 8.45 -4.77 8.56
C ILE A 95 7.00 -5.05 8.98
N ALA A 96 6.81 -5.55 10.20
CA ALA A 96 5.49 -5.75 10.78
C ALA A 96 5.16 -4.65 11.79
N LEU A 97 3.87 -4.33 11.95
CA LEU A 97 3.44 -3.31 12.91
C LEU A 97 3.97 -3.53 14.34
N SER A 98 4.01 -4.78 14.83
CA SER A 98 4.54 -5.08 16.17
C SER A 98 6.05 -4.89 16.32
N LYS A 99 6.76 -4.56 15.24
CA LYS A 99 8.18 -4.19 15.27
C LYS A 99 8.38 -2.68 15.21
N MET A 100 7.30 -1.91 15.06
CA MET A 100 7.35 -0.45 15.05
C MET A 100 7.21 0.11 16.47
N PRO A 101 7.79 1.29 16.75
CA PRO A 101 7.59 2.02 18.00
C PRO A 101 6.11 2.36 18.25
N CYS A 102 5.73 2.51 19.52
CA CYS A 102 4.36 2.88 19.91
C CYS A 102 3.88 4.18 19.25
N VAL A 103 4.78 5.16 19.11
CA VAL A 103 4.48 6.45 18.46
C VAL A 103 4.03 6.30 17.01
N ALA A 104 4.56 5.30 16.28
CA ALA A 104 4.12 5.00 14.91
C ALA A 104 2.67 4.52 14.91
N GLU A 105 2.35 3.60 15.83
CA GLU A 105 1.01 3.06 15.96
C GLU A 105 0.01 4.15 16.37
N GLU A 106 0.33 4.98 17.37
CA GLU A 106 -0.52 6.09 17.81
C GLU A 106 -0.80 7.08 16.68
N ARG A 107 0.23 7.42 15.88
CA ARG A 107 0.08 8.27 14.69
C ARG A 107 -0.83 7.61 13.65
N ALA A 108 -0.69 6.30 13.45
CA ALA A 108 -1.59 5.55 12.58
C ALA A 108 -3.03 5.58 13.09
N VAL A 109 -3.28 5.39 14.40
CA VAL A 109 -4.63 5.52 14.99
C VAL A 109 -5.20 6.90 14.69
N TYR A 110 -4.43 7.96 14.94
CA TYR A 110 -4.87 9.33 14.70
C TYR A 110 -5.32 9.55 13.25
N HIS A 111 -4.47 9.17 12.28
CA HIS A 111 -4.80 9.34 10.87
C HIS A 111 -5.93 8.40 10.42
N THR A 112 -6.00 7.17 10.95
CA THR A 112 -7.12 6.26 10.66
C THR A 112 -8.45 6.86 11.10
N ARG A 113 -8.53 7.41 12.31
CA ARG A 113 -9.77 8.03 12.84
C ARG A 113 -10.22 9.21 12.00
N LYS A 114 -9.27 10.01 11.51
CA LYS A 114 -9.55 11.19 10.68
C LYS A 114 -9.95 10.83 9.25
N ALA A 115 -9.34 9.79 8.67
CA ALA A 115 -9.65 9.33 7.32
C ALA A 115 -10.93 8.48 7.24
N SER A 116 -11.23 7.69 8.28
CA SER A 116 -12.27 6.66 8.28
C SER A 116 -12.91 6.54 9.66
N SER A 117 -13.90 7.41 9.93
CA SER A 117 -14.61 7.44 11.20
C SER A 117 -15.34 6.13 11.50
N GLU A 118 -15.68 5.33 10.50
CA GLU A 118 -16.31 4.01 10.66
C GLU A 118 -15.43 3.00 11.42
N TYR A 119 -14.11 3.23 11.49
CA TYR A 119 -13.18 2.37 12.24
C TYR A 119 -12.99 2.80 13.70
N ILE A 120 -13.51 3.97 14.13
CA ILE A 120 -13.37 4.45 15.51
C ILE A 120 -13.84 3.40 16.54
N PRO A 121 -15.05 2.81 16.42
CA PRO A 121 -15.52 1.85 17.44
C PRO A 121 -14.66 0.60 17.53
N MET A 122 -14.08 0.16 16.40
CA MET A 122 -13.15 -0.96 16.37
C MET A 122 -11.85 -0.59 17.09
N LEU A 123 -11.29 0.59 16.81
CA LEU A 123 -10.03 1.06 17.38
C LEU A 123 -10.10 1.27 18.89
N GLU A 124 -11.22 1.72 19.43
CA GLU A 124 -11.42 1.93 20.87
C GLU A 124 -11.53 0.63 21.67
N LYS A 125 -12.03 -0.43 21.02
CA LYS A 125 -12.25 -1.74 21.66
C LYS A 125 -11.13 -2.74 21.34
N ARG A 126 -10.13 -2.36 20.54
CA ARG A 126 -9.13 -3.28 20.00
C ARG A 126 -8.28 -3.94 21.10
N ASP A 127 -8.02 -3.26 22.20
CA ASP A 127 -7.19 -3.81 23.30
C ASP A 127 -8.00 -4.73 24.23
N LYS A 128 -9.33 -4.69 24.13
CA LYS A 128 -10.25 -5.49 24.96
C LYS A 128 -10.77 -6.72 24.23
N ILE A 129 -10.85 -6.67 22.89
CA ILE A 129 -11.49 -7.69 22.07
C ILE A 129 -10.48 -8.24 21.04
N PRO A 130 -9.99 -9.49 21.18
CA PRO A 130 -8.94 -10.05 20.33
C PRO A 130 -9.25 -10.03 18.82
N ILE A 131 -10.50 -10.25 18.41
CA ILE A 131 -10.86 -10.19 17.00
C ILE A 131 -10.80 -8.76 16.43
N LEU A 132 -11.10 -7.75 17.25
CA LEU A 132 -10.97 -6.34 16.87
C LEU A 132 -9.51 -5.90 16.90
N HIS A 133 -8.70 -6.39 17.85
CA HIS A 133 -7.25 -6.27 17.80
C HIS A 133 -6.75 -6.73 16.43
N SER A 134 -7.17 -7.92 16.01
CA SER A 134 -6.66 -8.50 14.78
C SER A 134 -7.06 -7.73 13.52
N LYS A 135 -8.33 -7.31 13.43
CA LYS A 135 -8.84 -6.51 12.32
C LYS A 135 -8.20 -5.12 12.26
N SER A 136 -8.00 -4.49 13.41
CA SER A 136 -7.42 -3.15 13.49
C SER A 136 -6.01 -3.10 12.90
N ARG A 137 -5.20 -4.16 13.07
CA ARG A 137 -3.84 -4.22 12.53
C ARG A 137 -3.78 -4.18 11.01
N TYR A 138 -4.79 -4.68 10.30
CA TYR A 138 -4.84 -4.53 8.84
C TYR A 138 -5.06 -3.06 8.44
N ILE A 139 -5.97 -2.37 9.13
CA ILE A 139 -6.31 -0.97 8.85
C ILE A 139 -5.16 -0.04 9.26
N LEU A 140 -4.57 -0.24 10.44
CA LEU A 140 -3.41 0.54 10.90
C LEU A 140 -2.21 0.34 9.97
N ARG A 141 -2.02 -0.88 9.46
CA ARG A 141 -0.99 -1.17 8.45
C ARG A 141 -1.26 -0.37 7.18
N ASP A 142 -2.51 -0.33 6.71
CA ASP A 142 -2.90 0.45 5.53
C ASP A 142 -2.60 1.95 5.72
N THR A 143 -2.83 2.50 6.91
CA THR A 143 -2.41 3.87 7.24
C THR A 143 -0.88 4.04 7.22
N ILE A 144 -0.13 3.16 7.88
CA ILE A 144 1.35 3.23 7.94
C ILE A 144 1.99 3.15 6.55
N LYS A 145 1.42 2.37 5.61
CA LYS A 145 1.95 2.36 4.23
C LYS A 145 1.99 3.76 3.62
N VAL A 146 0.98 4.57 3.91
CA VAL A 146 0.87 5.93 3.40
C VAL A 146 1.75 6.90 4.18
N ILE A 147 1.57 6.97 5.50
CA ILE A 147 2.21 8.01 6.33
C ILE A 147 3.67 7.69 6.70
N GLY A 148 4.12 6.46 6.46
CA GLY A 148 5.42 5.99 6.91
C GLY A 148 5.53 5.82 8.43
N ALA A 149 6.74 5.59 8.89
CA ALA A 149 7.19 5.58 10.27
C ALA A 149 8.66 6.02 10.26
N THR A 150 8.89 7.33 10.15
CA THR A 150 10.24 7.92 9.97
C THR A 150 11.16 7.57 11.13
N GLU A 151 10.63 7.44 12.35
CA GLU A 151 11.33 6.91 13.52
C GLU A 151 11.88 5.47 13.34
N SER A 152 11.40 4.75 12.34
CA SER A 152 11.85 3.40 11.94
C SER A 152 12.53 3.40 10.56
N GLY A 153 12.91 4.58 10.03
CA GLY A 153 13.48 4.73 8.69
C GLY A 153 12.50 4.45 7.54
N LEU A 154 11.19 4.48 7.81
CA LEU A 154 10.16 4.25 6.82
C LEU A 154 9.58 5.59 6.34
N GLU A 155 10.08 6.10 5.22
CA GLU A 155 9.59 7.37 4.67
C GLU A 155 8.13 7.29 4.18
N PRO A 156 7.38 8.41 4.17
CA PRO A 156 6.03 8.47 3.62
C PRO A 156 5.95 8.09 2.13
N ALA A 157 4.77 7.69 1.66
CA ALA A 157 4.56 7.42 0.24
C ALA A 157 4.56 8.70 -0.61
N THR A 158 5.12 8.61 -1.81
CA THR A 158 5.16 9.70 -2.79
C THR A 158 3.87 9.78 -3.60
N ILE A 159 3.33 8.63 -3.97
CA ILE A 159 2.12 8.45 -4.80
C ILE A 159 1.55 7.05 -4.60
N GLY A 160 0.26 6.85 -4.88
CA GLY A 160 -0.33 5.50 -4.87
C GLY A 160 -1.05 5.12 -6.16
N ILE A 161 -0.83 3.89 -6.61
CA ILE A 161 -1.49 3.25 -7.74
C ILE A 161 -2.40 2.15 -7.20
N PHE A 162 -3.70 2.26 -7.50
CA PHE A 162 -4.73 1.41 -6.92
C PHE A 162 -5.53 0.66 -7.98
N TYR A 163 -5.62 -0.66 -7.83
CA TYR A 163 -6.65 -1.47 -8.47
C TYR A 163 -7.85 -1.55 -7.53
N GLY A 164 -8.84 -0.67 -7.72
CA GLY A 164 -10.05 -0.59 -6.91
C GLY A 164 -11.32 -0.91 -7.69
N ASN A 165 -12.43 -1.09 -6.97
CA ASN A 165 -13.76 -1.11 -7.59
C ASN A 165 -14.02 0.25 -8.27
N THR A 166 -14.45 0.23 -9.53
CA THR A 166 -14.66 1.42 -10.37
C THR A 166 -15.90 2.24 -9.99
N GLU A 167 -16.89 1.63 -9.36
CA GLU A 167 -18.12 2.25 -8.88
C GLU A 167 -17.93 2.86 -7.49
N ASN A 168 -17.23 2.15 -6.60
CA ASN A 168 -16.96 2.62 -5.24
C ASN A 168 -15.49 2.38 -4.84
N PRO A 169 -14.55 3.20 -5.37
CA PRO A 169 -13.12 3.07 -5.08
C PRO A 169 -12.80 3.38 -3.61
N MET A 170 -13.72 4.03 -2.89
CA MET A 170 -13.55 4.41 -1.49
C MET A 170 -14.05 3.34 -0.51
N LYS A 171 -14.50 2.17 -0.97
CA LYS A 171 -14.99 1.12 -0.06
C LYS A 171 -13.86 0.21 0.46
N GLY A 172 -14.00 -0.25 1.70
CA GLY A 172 -13.11 -1.26 2.29
C GLY A 172 -11.69 -0.76 2.58
N GLY A 173 -10.74 -1.70 2.74
CA GLY A 173 -9.34 -1.41 3.08
C GLY A 173 -8.62 -0.58 2.01
N THR A 174 -8.75 -0.94 0.73
CA THR A 174 -8.19 -0.14 -0.38
C THR A 174 -8.73 1.29 -0.36
N GLY A 175 -10.04 1.44 -0.17
CA GLY A 175 -10.67 2.75 -0.05
C GLY A 175 -10.17 3.55 1.15
N HIS A 176 -9.90 2.87 2.27
CA HIS A 176 -9.28 3.49 3.44
C HIS A 176 -7.88 4.01 3.12
N THR A 177 -7.00 3.23 2.49
CA THR A 177 -5.68 3.70 2.05
C THR A 177 -5.81 4.96 1.18
N ILE A 178 -6.73 4.97 0.22
CA ILE A 178 -6.98 6.13 -0.65
C ILE A 178 -7.43 7.36 0.16
N ARG A 179 -8.27 7.21 1.19
CA ARG A 179 -8.65 8.35 2.07
C ARG A 179 -7.45 8.89 2.83
N VAL A 180 -6.59 8.01 3.34
CA VAL A 180 -5.36 8.44 4.02
C VAL A 180 -4.44 9.18 3.04
N CYS A 181 -4.25 8.69 1.80
CA CYS A 181 -3.47 9.42 0.79
C CYS A 181 -4.01 10.83 0.55
N LYS A 182 -5.34 10.95 0.33
CA LYS A 182 -5.99 12.25 0.14
C LYS A 182 -5.81 13.18 1.34
N GLN A 183 -5.91 12.64 2.55
CA GLN A 183 -5.69 13.41 3.78
C GLN A 183 -4.24 13.95 3.88
N GLN A 184 -3.26 13.21 3.37
CA GLN A 184 -1.84 13.60 3.36
C GLN A 184 -1.43 14.42 2.14
N GLY A 185 -2.36 14.71 1.21
CA GLY A 185 -2.02 15.36 -0.05
C GLY A 185 -1.20 14.48 -1.01
N ILE A 186 -1.18 13.16 -0.79
CA ILE A 186 -0.48 12.20 -1.64
C ILE A 186 -1.38 11.88 -2.85
N PRO A 187 -0.91 12.09 -4.10
CA PRO A 187 -1.69 11.78 -5.28
C PRO A 187 -2.04 10.29 -5.37
N VAL A 188 -3.18 10.00 -6.02
CA VAL A 188 -3.66 8.64 -6.23
C VAL A 188 -4.03 8.45 -7.69
N ILE A 189 -3.75 7.27 -8.21
CA ILE A 189 -4.04 6.86 -9.57
C ILE A 189 -4.87 5.59 -9.49
N LEU A 190 -6.10 5.65 -10.00
CA LEU A 190 -7.07 4.56 -9.92
C LEU A 190 -7.05 3.72 -11.20
N LYS A 191 -7.62 2.52 -11.13
CA LYS A 191 -7.78 1.57 -12.25
C LYS A 191 -8.15 2.25 -13.58
N LYS A 192 -9.14 3.15 -13.58
CA LYS A 192 -9.61 3.83 -14.79
C LYS A 192 -8.55 4.69 -15.47
N GLU A 193 -7.56 5.15 -14.72
CA GLU A 193 -6.50 6.02 -15.23
C GLU A 193 -5.35 5.19 -15.80
N TRP A 194 -4.83 4.24 -15.03
CA TRP A 194 -3.65 3.49 -15.43
C TRP A 194 -3.92 2.34 -16.42
N MET A 195 -5.15 1.85 -16.51
CA MET A 195 -5.51 0.87 -17.55
C MET A 195 -5.44 1.44 -18.98
N ASN A 196 -5.27 2.76 -19.12
CA ASN A 196 -5.11 3.45 -20.40
C ASN A 196 -3.66 3.91 -20.65
N TRP A 197 -2.68 3.39 -19.89
CA TRP A 197 -1.26 3.76 -19.99
C TRP A 197 -0.46 2.87 -20.93
#